data_AF-A0A6B2G1V8-F1
#
_entry.id   AF-A0A6B2G1V8-F1
#
_cell.length_a   1.000
_cell.length_b   1.000
_cell.length_c   1.000
_cell.angle_alpha   90.00
_cell.angle_beta   90.00
_cell.angle_gamma   90.00
#
_symmetry.space_group_name_H-M   'P 1'
#
loop_
_entity.id
_entity.type
_entity.pdbx_description
1 polymer ?
#
loop_
_entity_poly.entity_id
_entity_poly.type
_entity_poly.pdbx_seq_one_letter_code
_entity_poly.pdbx_strand_id
1 'polypeptide(L)'
;MEIKTKHAQNVSSDLVYVPQKARNACGTIALFHILLNFTEFLVIQSDSLMSRILEKTKKMTQTQLSEYFGTNNLIKKIHDKLAPIGATDVNTTNSSGDSELSGTENHFTAFISKKDHLYELDGRRGGAIDHGYLDSDLTEKVFKIVQQLVDESNKLIKFSLLSFYIKY
;
A
#
# COMPACT_ATOMS: atom_id res chain seq x y z
N MET A 1 -11.78 19.84 6.05
CA MET A 1 -11.09 19.93 7.35
C MET A 1 -9.78 19.17 7.18
N GLU A 2 -8.64 19.86 7.17
CA GLU A 2 -7.33 19.23 7.01
C GLU A 2 -7.03 18.39 8.26
N ILE A 3 -7.02 17.07 8.10
CA ILE A 3 -6.34 16.20 9.06
C ILE A 3 -4.88 16.64 9.03
N LYS A 4 -4.40 17.21 10.14
CA LYS A 4 -2.99 17.57 10.31
C LYS A 4 -2.16 16.30 10.22
N THR A 5 -1.76 15.96 8.99
CA THR A 5 -0.87 14.84 8.71
C THR A 5 0.48 15.23 9.31
N LYS A 6 0.79 14.71 10.50
CA LYS A 6 2.16 14.80 11.04
C LYS A 6 3.04 14.03 10.05
N HIS A 7 3.74 14.75 9.18
CA HIS A 7 4.82 14.16 8.41
C HIS A 7 5.79 13.53 9.41
N ALA A 8 6.01 12.22 9.26
CA ALA A 8 6.64 11.38 10.27
C ALA A 8 8.08 11.86 10.54
N GLN A 9 8.31 12.39 11.74
CA GLN A 9 9.63 12.78 12.21
C GLN A 9 10.48 11.57 12.65
N ASN A 10 9.93 10.35 12.65
CA ASN A 10 10.56 9.10 13.11
C ASN A 10 10.31 7.90 12.16
N VAL A 11 10.47 8.07 10.84
CA VAL A 11 10.36 6.93 9.91
C VAL A 11 11.60 6.04 10.05
N SER A 12 11.41 4.75 10.32
CA SER A 12 12.50 3.77 10.30
C SER A 12 13.23 3.80 8.95
N SER A 13 14.57 3.85 8.98
CA SER A 13 15.44 3.79 7.78
C SER A 13 15.18 2.57 6.89
N ASP A 14 14.64 1.50 7.48
CA ASP A 14 14.42 0.20 6.82
C ASP A 14 12.95 0.04 6.37
N LEU A 15 12.15 1.09 6.52
CA LEU A 15 10.78 1.12 6.02
C LEU A 15 10.81 1.37 4.51
N VAL A 16 10.30 0.41 3.74
CA VAL A 16 10.17 0.57 2.30
C VAL A 16 8.84 1.21 1.98
N TYR A 17 8.88 2.40 1.38
CA TYR A 17 7.70 3.07 0.84
C TYR A 17 7.71 3.01 -0.69
N VAL A 18 6.55 3.01 -1.32
CA VAL A 18 6.43 3.00 -2.78
C VAL A 18 5.32 3.97 -3.18
N PRO A 19 5.62 5.06 -3.92
CA PRO A 19 4.59 5.95 -4.40
C PRO A 19 3.82 5.32 -5.56
N GLN A 20 2.53 5.62 -5.61
CA GLN A 20 1.66 5.27 -6.72
C GLN A 20 1.73 6.38 -7.77
N LYS A 21 2.31 6.08 -8.93
CA LYS A 21 2.32 6.99 -10.09
C LYS A 21 1.24 6.69 -11.13
N ALA A 22 0.61 5.52 -11.06
CA ALA A 22 -0.39 5.07 -12.04
C ALA A 22 -1.81 5.01 -11.45
N ARG A 23 -2.81 5.38 -12.25
CA ARG A 23 -4.23 5.23 -11.90
C ARG A 23 -4.57 3.76 -11.65
N ASN A 24 -5.43 3.49 -10.67
CA ASN A 24 -5.92 2.15 -10.29
C ASN A 24 -4.85 1.14 -9.82
N ALA A 25 -3.59 1.57 -9.65
CA ALA A 25 -2.51 0.69 -9.18
C ALA A 25 -2.48 0.50 -7.65
N CYS A 26 -3.38 1.13 -6.89
CA CYS A 26 -3.35 1.16 -5.41
C CYS A 26 -3.27 -0.23 -4.77
N GLY A 27 -4.01 -1.22 -5.28
CA GLY A 27 -3.95 -2.59 -4.77
C GLY A 27 -2.59 -3.26 -4.98
N THR A 28 -1.97 -3.06 -6.14
CA THR A 28 -0.62 -3.56 -6.42
C THR A 28 0.44 -2.86 -5.58
N ILE A 29 0.30 -1.55 -5.37
CA ILE A 29 1.21 -0.77 -4.53
C ILE A 29 1.11 -1.20 -3.06
N ALA A 30 -0.12 -1.36 -2.53
CA ALA A 30 -0.35 -1.87 -1.18
C ALA A 30 0.26 -3.28 -0.99
N LEU A 31 0.14 -4.15 -1.99
CA LEU A 31 0.79 -5.47 -1.95
C LEU A 31 2.32 -5.35 -1.88
N PHE A 32 2.93 -4.47 -2.69
CA PHE A 32 4.38 -4.24 -2.61
C PHE A 32 4.82 -3.63 -1.29
N HIS A 33 4.04 -2.72 -0.70
CA HIS A 33 4.31 -2.21 0.65
C HIS A 33 4.40 -3.34 1.67
N ILE A 34 3.53 -4.34 1.60
CA ILE A 34 3.59 -5.50 2.49
C ILE A 34 4.82 -6.36 2.15
N LEU A 35 4.95 -6.84 0.91
CA LEU A 35 5.98 -7.80 0.53
C LEU A 35 7.41 -7.26 0.73
N LEU A 36 7.67 -5.99 0.41
CA LEU A 36 9.01 -5.41 0.53
C LEU A 36 9.41 -5.09 1.97
N ASN A 37 8.45 -4.97 2.89
CA ASN A 37 8.75 -4.72 4.30
C ASN A 37 8.90 -5.99 5.14
N PHE A 38 8.57 -7.16 4.59
CA PHE A 38 8.60 -8.46 5.29
C PHE A 38 9.32 -9.54 4.48
N THR A 39 10.30 -9.15 3.67
CA THR A 39 11.01 -10.04 2.73
C THR A 39 11.64 -11.27 3.39
N GLU A 40 12.05 -11.14 4.64
CA GLU A 40 12.66 -12.20 5.46
C GLU A 40 11.70 -13.35 5.78
N PHE A 41 10.39 -13.13 5.66
CA PHE A 41 9.37 -14.13 5.91
C PHE A 41 8.76 -14.73 4.63
N LEU A 42 9.21 -14.27 3.45
CA LEU A 42 8.66 -14.72 2.18
C LEU A 42 9.37 -15.96 1.65
N VAL A 43 8.62 -17.02 1.39
CA VAL A 43 9.08 -18.16 0.58
C VAL A 43 8.78 -17.85 -0.88
N ILE A 44 9.79 -17.33 -1.59
CA ILE A 44 9.66 -16.94 -2.99
C ILE A 44 10.21 -18.02 -3.90
N GLN A 45 9.40 -18.45 -4.86
CA GLN A 45 9.84 -19.38 -5.90
C GLN A 45 11.01 -18.79 -6.70
N SER A 46 12.05 -19.60 -6.90
CA SER A 46 13.21 -19.30 -7.75
C SER A 46 12.76 -18.83 -9.14
N ASP A 47 13.48 -17.88 -9.73
CA ASP A 47 13.23 -17.33 -11.08
C ASP A 47 11.85 -16.67 -11.33
N SER A 48 10.98 -16.59 -10.32
CA SER A 48 9.73 -15.85 -10.36
C SER A 48 9.94 -14.35 -10.60
N LEU A 49 8.87 -13.64 -10.96
CA LEU A 49 8.91 -12.18 -11.06
C LEU A 49 9.33 -11.55 -9.73
N MET A 50 8.81 -12.06 -8.62
CA MET A 50 9.09 -11.50 -7.30
C MET A 50 10.55 -11.71 -6.91
N SER A 51 11.16 -12.87 -7.20
CA SER A 51 12.59 -13.09 -6.91
C SER A 51 13.47 -12.10 -7.69
N ARG A 52 13.16 -11.85 -8.97
CA ARG A 52 13.87 -10.87 -9.81
C ARG A 52 13.69 -9.44 -9.31
N ILE A 53 12.49 -9.08 -8.85
CA ILE A 53 12.23 -7.77 -8.24
C ILE A 53 13.09 -7.62 -7.00
N LEU A 54 13.02 -8.57 -6.05
CA LEU A 54 13.77 -8.52 -4.80
C LEU A 54 15.29 -8.40 -5.04
N GLU A 55 15.85 -9.21 -5.94
CA GLU A 55 17.27 -9.12 -6.29
C GLU A 55 17.65 -7.77 -6.91
N LYS A 56 16.79 -7.22 -7.77
CA LYS A 56 17.02 -5.91 -8.40
C LYS A 56 16.93 -4.76 -7.40
N THR A 57 16.02 -4.86 -6.42
CA THR A 57 15.71 -3.78 -5.48
C THR A 57 16.52 -3.82 -4.19
N LYS A 58 17.21 -4.94 -3.88
CA LYS A 58 17.91 -5.18 -2.61
C LYS A 58 18.89 -4.08 -2.17
N LYS A 59 19.52 -3.38 -3.11
CA LYS A 59 20.51 -2.32 -2.85
C LYS A 59 20.03 -0.92 -3.22
N MET A 60 18.76 -0.77 -3.60
CA MET A 60 18.20 0.51 -3.99
C MET A 60 17.90 1.36 -2.76
N THR A 61 18.17 2.66 -2.85
CA THR A 61 17.67 3.63 -1.89
C THR A 61 16.15 3.81 -2.02
N GLN A 62 15.51 4.40 -1.02
CA GLN A 62 14.08 4.71 -1.03
C GLN A 62 13.65 5.50 -2.30
N THR A 63 14.48 6.46 -2.73
CA THR A 63 14.25 7.22 -3.98
C THR A 63 14.36 6.33 -5.22
N GLN A 64 15.36 5.43 -5.27
CA GLN A 64 15.54 4.51 -6.39
C GLN A 64 14.42 3.46 -6.45
N LEU A 65 13.97 2.95 -5.30
CA LEU A 65 12.79 2.07 -5.20
C LEU A 65 11.55 2.77 -5.74
N SER A 66 11.34 4.01 -5.31
CA SER A 66 10.20 4.82 -5.75
C SER A 66 10.19 5.02 -7.26
N GLU A 67 11.35 5.27 -7.85
CA GLU A 67 11.48 5.42 -9.30
C GLU A 67 11.29 4.10 -10.04
N TYR A 68 11.88 3.01 -9.52
CA TYR A 68 11.75 1.68 -10.08
C TYR A 68 10.28 1.26 -10.17
N PHE A 69 9.54 1.26 -9.07
CA PHE A 69 8.13 0.86 -9.08
C PHE A 69 7.23 1.84 -9.83
N GLY A 70 7.54 3.13 -9.78
CA GLY A 70 6.76 4.17 -10.48
C GLY A 70 6.88 4.12 -12.01
N THR A 71 7.96 3.57 -12.55
CA THR A 71 8.24 3.53 -14.01
C THR A 71 8.35 2.12 -14.60
N ASN A 72 8.20 1.08 -13.78
CA ASN A 72 8.35 -0.30 -14.24
C ASN A 72 7.17 -0.73 -15.12
N ASN A 73 7.38 -0.67 -16.43
CA ASN A 73 6.43 -1.09 -17.45
C ASN A 73 5.99 -2.55 -17.34
N LEU A 74 6.82 -3.45 -16.80
CA LEU A 74 6.43 -4.86 -16.62
C LEU A 74 5.40 -4.99 -15.51
N ILE A 75 5.62 -4.34 -14.36
CA ILE A 75 4.66 -4.32 -13.25
C ILE A 75 3.34 -3.71 -13.73
N LYS A 76 3.40 -2.59 -14.46
CA LYS A 76 2.21 -1.96 -15.04
C LYS A 76 1.46 -2.91 -15.98
N LYS A 77 2.14 -3.54 -16.93
CA LYS A 77 1.54 -4.48 -17.89
C LYS A 77 0.87 -5.67 -17.19
N ILE A 78 1.47 -6.19 -16.14
CA ILE A 78 0.89 -7.31 -15.37
C ILE A 78 -0.34 -6.84 -14.60
N HIS A 79 -0.27 -5.67 -13.94
CA HIS A 79 -1.41 -5.06 -13.28
C HIS A 79 -2.57 -4.87 -14.26
N ASP A 80 -2.33 -4.21 -15.39
CA ASP A 80 -3.36 -3.95 -16.42
C ASP A 80 -3.98 -5.25 -16.96
N LYS A 81 -3.19 -6.33 -17.08
CA LYS A 81 -3.67 -7.64 -17.54
C LYS A 81 -4.54 -8.35 -16.50
N LEU A 82 -4.23 -8.20 -15.22
CA LEU A 82 -4.91 -8.92 -14.14
C LEU A 82 -6.12 -8.15 -13.57
N ALA A 83 -6.12 -6.82 -13.66
CA ALA A 83 -7.20 -5.99 -13.14
C ALA A 83 -8.60 -6.42 -13.64
N PRO A 84 -8.80 -6.75 -14.94
CA PRO A 84 -10.11 -7.18 -15.47
C PRO A 84 -10.54 -8.59 -15.05
N ILE A 85 -9.64 -9.40 -14.45
CA ILE A 85 -9.93 -10.78 -14.04
C ILE A 85 -10.74 -10.81 -12.73
N GLY A 86 -10.76 -9.71 -11.98
CA GLY A 86 -11.59 -9.58 -10.79
C GLY A 86 -13.08 -9.76 -11.10
N ALA A 87 -13.86 -10.16 -10.08
CA ALA A 87 -15.31 -10.38 -10.22
C ALA A 87 -16.13 -9.10 -10.48
N THR A 88 -15.48 -7.95 -10.65
CA THR A 88 -16.10 -6.63 -10.81
C THR A 88 -15.56 -5.96 -12.07
N ASP A 89 -16.45 -5.41 -12.89
CA ASP A 89 -16.06 -4.68 -14.10
C ASP A 89 -15.32 -3.38 -13.74
N VAL A 90 -14.03 -3.35 -14.08
CA VAL A 90 -13.10 -2.24 -13.83
C VAL A 90 -13.56 -0.94 -14.51
N ASN A 91 -14.42 -1.02 -15.54
CA ASN A 91 -14.93 0.14 -16.28
C ASN A 91 -16.15 0.82 -15.63
N THR A 92 -16.74 0.23 -14.59
CA THR A 92 -17.98 0.76 -13.97
C THR A 92 -17.76 1.86 -12.93
N THR A 93 -16.52 2.14 -12.51
CA THR A 93 -16.21 3.19 -11.51
C THR A 93 -15.74 4.51 -12.12
N ASN A 94 -15.98 4.77 -13.42
CA ASN A 94 -15.63 6.02 -14.08
C ASN A 94 -16.53 7.18 -13.61
N SER A 95 -16.36 7.62 -12.36
CA SER A 95 -16.87 8.90 -11.89
C SER A 95 -15.88 9.99 -12.28
N SER A 96 -16.22 10.70 -13.36
CA SER A 96 -15.86 12.06 -13.75
C SER A 96 -14.71 12.73 -12.99
N GLY A 97 -13.55 12.85 -13.64
CA GLY A 97 -12.46 13.74 -13.20
C GLY A 97 -11.21 13.62 -14.08
N ASP A 98 -10.87 14.67 -14.81
CA ASP A 98 -9.74 14.77 -15.75
C ASP A 98 -8.35 14.84 -15.07
N SER A 99 -8.17 14.21 -13.92
CA SER A 99 -6.87 14.03 -13.28
C SER A 99 -6.50 12.55 -13.29
N GLU A 100 -5.26 12.23 -13.64
CA GLU A 100 -4.70 10.87 -13.63
C GLU A 100 -4.80 10.18 -12.25
N LEU A 101 -5.21 10.91 -11.21
CA LEU A 101 -5.40 10.44 -9.84
C LEU A 101 -6.85 10.59 -9.31
N SER A 102 -7.75 11.26 -10.03
CA SER A 102 -9.16 11.43 -9.61
C SER A 102 -10.06 10.51 -10.43
N GLY A 103 -10.75 9.58 -9.79
CA GLY A 103 -11.72 8.74 -10.49
C GLY A 103 -11.97 7.35 -9.90
N THR A 104 -11.46 7.04 -8.71
CA THR A 104 -11.89 5.85 -7.96
C THR A 104 -12.43 6.28 -6.61
N GLU A 105 -13.67 5.90 -6.33
CA GLU A 105 -14.31 6.12 -5.03
C GLU A 105 -13.63 5.29 -3.91
N ASN A 106 -12.88 4.25 -4.29
CA ASN A 106 -12.25 3.30 -3.37
C ASN A 106 -10.72 3.32 -3.55
N HIS A 107 -9.99 3.19 -2.44
CA HIS A 107 -8.53 3.21 -2.42
C HIS A 107 -7.97 2.14 -1.48
N PHE A 108 -6.85 1.52 -1.87
CA PHE A 108 -6.14 0.57 -1.02
C PHE A 108 -4.98 1.27 -0.31
N THR A 109 -4.89 1.07 1.00
CA THR A 109 -3.76 1.45 1.85
C THR A 109 -3.29 0.23 2.63
N ALA A 110 -1.98 0.11 2.90
CA ALA A 110 -1.43 -0.98 3.69
C ALA A 110 -1.09 -0.51 5.11
N PHE A 111 -1.53 -1.29 6.11
CA PHE A 111 -1.11 -1.10 7.49
C PHE A 111 -0.12 -2.20 7.88
N ILE A 112 1.04 -1.83 8.42
CA ILE A 112 2.09 -2.77 8.80
C ILE A 112 2.65 -2.48 10.19
N SER A 113 3.11 -3.54 10.87
CA SER A 113 3.95 -3.43 12.07
C SER A 113 5.42 -3.50 11.69
N LYS A 114 6.22 -2.51 12.07
CA LYS A 114 7.68 -2.52 11.86
C LYS A 114 8.37 -1.83 13.03
N LYS A 115 9.37 -2.49 13.64
CA LYS A 115 10.12 -1.97 14.81
C LYS A 115 9.19 -1.43 15.91
N ASP A 116 8.20 -2.26 16.28
CA ASP A 116 7.20 -1.95 17.29
C ASP A 116 6.35 -0.70 17.02
N HIS A 117 6.26 -0.24 15.77
CA HIS A 117 5.43 0.88 15.35
C HIS A 117 4.39 0.44 14.31
N LEU A 118 3.24 1.12 14.31
CA LEU A 118 2.21 0.96 13.29
C LEU A 118 2.41 2.00 12.18
N TYR A 119 2.61 1.54 10.96
CA TYR A 119 2.71 2.41 9.79
C TYR A 119 1.53 2.22 8.84
N GLU A 120 0.99 3.33 8.33
CA GLU A 120 0.09 3.37 7.17
C GLU A 120 0.89 3.78 5.93
N LEU A 121 0.81 2.94 4.89
CA LEU A 121 1.52 3.09 3.63
C LEU A 121 0.49 3.28 2.53
N ASP A 122 0.25 4.54 2.19
CA ASP A 122 -0.64 4.96 1.13
C ASP A 122 0.18 5.57 0.00
N GLY A 123 0.28 4.89 -1.14
CA GLY A 123 1.09 5.32 -2.27
C GLY A 123 0.69 6.67 -2.88
N ARG A 124 -0.50 7.20 -2.60
CA ARG A 124 -0.94 8.53 -3.06
C ARG A 124 -0.43 9.66 -2.18
N ARG A 125 0.14 9.36 -1.01
CA ARG A 125 0.67 10.36 -0.08
C ARG A 125 2.14 10.65 -0.36
N GLY A 126 2.68 11.67 0.34
CA GLY A 126 4.10 12.03 0.25
C GLY A 126 5.05 11.05 0.96
N GLY A 127 4.53 10.07 1.68
CA GLY A 127 5.31 9.11 2.46
C GLY A 127 4.45 8.32 3.45
N ALA A 128 5.12 7.45 4.21
CA ALA A 128 4.50 6.67 5.27
C ALA A 128 3.97 7.57 6.41
N ILE A 129 2.89 7.12 7.06
CA ILE A 129 2.35 7.73 8.28
C ILE A 129 2.67 6.80 9.45
N ASP A 130 3.36 7.34 10.43
CA ASP A 130 3.61 6.65 11.71
C ASP A 130 2.43 6.94 12.65
N HIS A 131 1.66 5.90 12.98
CA HIS A 131 0.57 5.94 13.95
C HIS A 131 1.07 5.73 15.39
N GLY A 132 2.38 5.60 15.58
CA GLY A 132 3.06 5.48 16.86
C GLY A 132 3.34 4.04 17.28
N TYR A 133 3.83 3.91 18.51
CA TYR A 133 4.18 2.63 19.13
C TYR A 133 2.99 1.66 19.13
N LEU A 134 3.24 0.41 18.79
CA LEU A 134 2.29 -0.69 18.76
C LEU A 134 2.35 -1.44 20.11
N ASP A 135 1.55 -0.96 21.07
CA ASP A 135 1.40 -1.53 22.42
C ASP A 135 0.35 -2.66 22.52
N SER A 136 -0.29 -3.02 21.40
CA SER A 136 -1.36 -4.01 21.33
C SER A 136 -1.29 -4.79 20.01
N ASP A 137 -2.23 -5.71 19.78
CA ASP A 137 -2.32 -6.41 18.50
C ASP A 137 -2.51 -5.43 17.32
N LEU A 138 -1.84 -5.72 16.20
CA LEU A 138 -1.90 -4.91 14.97
C LEU A 138 -3.35 -4.75 14.48
N THR A 139 -4.10 -5.85 14.45
CA THR A 139 -5.48 -5.86 13.95
C THR A 139 -6.37 -4.98 14.82
N GLU A 140 -6.17 -5.00 16.14
CA GLU A 140 -6.95 -4.17 17.07
C GLU A 140 -6.71 -2.67 16.82
N LYS A 141 -5.45 -2.25 16.65
CA LYS A 141 -5.13 -0.84 16.35
C LYS A 141 -5.66 -0.41 14.99
N VAL A 142 -5.46 -1.24 13.97
CA VAL A 142 -5.96 -0.96 12.61
C VAL A 142 -7.48 -0.85 12.63
N PHE A 143 -8.18 -1.72 13.39
CA PHE A 143 -9.63 -1.64 13.52
C PHE A 143 -10.09 -0.31 14.13
N LYS A 144 -9.41 0.19 15.17
CA LYS A 144 -9.72 1.50 15.77
C LYS A 144 -9.54 2.65 14.77
N ILE A 145 -8.46 2.62 13.98
CA ILE A 145 -8.21 3.63 12.93
C ILE A 145 -9.32 3.57 11.86
N VAL A 146 -9.65 2.37 11.38
CA VAL A 146 -10.69 2.18 10.35
C VAL A 146 -12.07 2.59 10.89
N GLN A 147 -12.38 2.27 12.14
CA GLN A 147 -13.63 2.67 12.78
C GLN A 147 -13.75 4.20 12.86
N GLN A 148 -12.68 4.90 13.24
CA GLN A 148 -12.65 6.36 13.24
C GLN A 148 -12.89 6.92 11.82
N LEU A 149 -12.24 6.36 10.80
CA LEU A 149 -12.46 6.78 9.41
C LEU A 149 -13.91 6.57 8.96
N VAL A 150 -14.54 5.46 9.36
CA VAL A 150 -15.95 5.18 9.06
C VAL A 150 -16.88 6.19 9.76
N ASP A 151 -16.63 6.50 11.03
CA ASP A 151 -17.42 7.46 11.80
C ASP A 151 -17.31 8.88 11.20
N GLU A 152 -16.11 9.28 10.75
CA GLU A 152 -15.86 10.56 10.07
C GLU A 152 -16.48 10.62 8.66
N SER A 153 -16.73 9.48 8.02
CA SER A 153 -17.28 9.37 6.66
C SER A 153 -18.82 9.45 6.59
N ASN A 154 -19.50 9.94 7.62
CA ASN A 154 -20.96 9.87 7.76
C ASN A 154 -21.51 8.43 7.64
N LYS A 155 -20.75 7.42 8.09
CA LYS A 155 -21.10 5.99 8.02
C LYS A 155 -21.25 5.44 6.60
N LEU A 156 -20.49 5.95 5.62
CA LEU A 156 -20.38 5.33 4.30
C LEU A 156 -19.84 3.89 4.44
N ILE A 157 -20.68 2.90 4.16
CA ILE A 157 -20.33 1.47 4.27
C ILE A 157 -19.68 0.99 2.96
N LYS A 158 -18.54 1.60 2.60
CA LYS A 158 -17.73 1.21 1.42
C LYS A 158 -16.29 0.93 1.85
N PHE A 159 -16.09 -0.09 2.69
CA PHE A 159 -14.76 -0.52 3.10
C PHE A 159 -14.62 -2.05 3.02
N SER A 160 -13.40 -2.51 2.86
CA SER A 160 -12.99 -3.91 2.94
C SER A 160 -11.64 -3.97 3.63
N LEU A 161 -11.42 -5.01 4.43
CA LEU A 161 -10.16 -5.27 5.11
C LEU A 161 -9.68 -6.67 4.75
N LEU A 162 -8.41 -6.76 4.37
CA LEU A 162 -7.69 -8.01 4.14
C LEU A 162 -6.47 -8.02 5.05
N SER A 163 -6.25 -9.12 5.74
CA SER A 163 -5.07 -9.34 6.58
C SER A 163 -4.16 -10.40 5.96
N PHE A 164 -2.86 -10.14 6.00
CA PHE A 164 -1.83 -11.12 5.69
C PHE A 164 -1.25 -11.59 7.01
N TYR A 165 -1.41 -12.88 7.31
CA TYR A 165 -0.87 -13.50 8.52
C TYR A 165 0.18 -14.54 8.13
N ILE A 166 1.33 -14.49 8.79
CA ILE A 166 2.40 -15.47 8.64
C ILE A 166 2.35 -16.36 9.88
N LYS A 167 2.07 -17.64 9.66
CA LYS A 167 2.07 -18.65 10.72
C LYS A 167 3.49 -19.19 10.87
N TYR A 168 4.09 -18.95 12.03
CA TYR A 168 5.36 -19.56 12.43
C TYR A 168 5.16 -21.00 12.90
#